data_AF-A0A0F9B008-F1
#
_entry.id   AF-A0A0F9B008-F1
#
_cell.length_a   1.000
_cell.length_b   1.000
_cell.length_c   1.000
_cell.angle_alpha   90.00
_cell.angle_beta   90.00
_cell.angle_gamma   90.00
#
_symmetry.space_group_name_H-M   'P 1'
#
loop_
_entity.id
_entity.type
_entity.pdbx_description
1 polymer ?
#
loop_
_entity_poly.entity_id
_entity_poly.type
_entity_poly.pdbx_seq_one_letter_code
_entity_poly.pdbx_strand_id
1 'polypeptide(L)'
;MELTDYRTLGKSGLIVSPLALGTMTFGNKQWGSTDEVSKQMFDHYVDAGGNFVDTADVYSNGESERLIGKFIEDRKIRDSIVLSTKYSFHQGVLDSKPSLSKAANPNWII
;
A
#
# COMPACT_ATOMS: atom_id res chain seq x y z
N MET A 1 -8.67 10.55 -19.18
CA MET A 1 -8.92 10.76 -17.74
C MET A 1 -7.60 10.42 -17.13
N GLU A 2 -6.90 11.45 -16.72
CA GLU A 2 -5.52 11.37 -16.28
C GLU A 2 -5.50 11.12 -14.78
N LEU A 3 -4.42 10.54 -14.24
CA LEU A 3 -4.31 10.36 -12.78
C LEU A 3 -4.26 11.69 -12.02
N THR A 4 -3.92 12.78 -12.72
CA THR A 4 -3.94 14.16 -12.23
C THR A 4 -5.32 14.81 -12.21
N ASP A 5 -6.37 14.15 -12.74
CA ASP A 5 -7.77 14.60 -12.64
C ASP A 5 -8.32 14.34 -11.23
N TYR A 6 -7.68 14.94 -10.22
CA TYR A 6 -7.94 14.68 -8.80
C TYR A 6 -9.38 14.96 -8.38
N ARG A 7 -9.86 14.19 -7.39
CA ARG A 7 -11.23 14.23 -6.88
C ARG A 7 -11.25 14.23 -5.37
N THR A 8 -12.32 14.79 -4.79
CA THR A 8 -12.54 14.68 -3.35
C THR A 8 -13.00 13.27 -2.99
N LEU A 9 -12.44 12.70 -1.92
CA LEU A 9 -12.87 11.41 -1.39
C LEU A 9 -14.01 11.61 -0.39
N GLY A 10 -15.24 11.67 -0.91
CA GLY A 10 -16.44 11.88 -0.09
C GLY A 10 -16.35 13.18 0.73
N LYS A 11 -16.56 13.07 2.04
CA LYS A 11 -16.49 14.20 3.00
C LYS A 11 -15.22 14.23 3.85
N SER A 12 -14.18 13.46 3.46
CA SER A 12 -12.96 13.31 4.25
C SER A 12 -12.01 14.52 4.18
N GLY A 13 -12.18 15.39 3.18
CA GLY A 13 -11.22 16.46 2.86
C GLY A 13 -10.00 15.98 2.07
N LEU A 14 -9.87 14.67 1.81
CA LEU A 14 -8.78 14.13 0.99
C LEU A 14 -9.02 14.39 -0.50
N ILE A 15 -7.91 14.67 -1.20
CA ILE A 15 -7.86 14.85 -2.66
C ILE A 15 -7.08 13.67 -3.23
N VAL A 16 -7.73 12.85 -4.05
CA VAL A 16 -7.20 11.58 -4.56
C VAL A 16 -7.24 11.50 -6.08
N SER A 17 -6.32 10.75 -6.67
CA SER A 17 -6.34 10.38 -8.08
C SER A 17 -7.63 9.60 -8.39
N PRO A 18 -8.16 9.66 -9.63
CA PRO A 18 -9.41 8.99 -9.99
C PRO A 18 -9.32 7.46 -9.93
N LEU A 19 -8.10 6.90 -9.85
CA LEU A 19 -7.81 5.49 -9.64
C LEU A 19 -6.87 5.34 -8.44
N ALA A 20 -7.00 4.23 -7.71
CA ALA A 20 -6.10 3.84 -6.64
C ALA A 20 -5.19 2.69 -7.10
N LEU A 21 -3.93 2.69 -6.66
CA LEU A 21 -3.01 1.58 -6.86
C LEU A 21 -3.24 0.53 -5.78
N GLY A 22 -3.81 -0.62 -6.15
CA GLY A 22 -3.94 -1.78 -5.26
C GLY A 22 -2.67 -2.62 -5.24
N THR A 23 -2.23 -3.04 -4.05
CA THR A 23 -0.89 -3.64 -3.84
C THR A 23 -0.93 -5.09 -3.34
N MET A 24 -2.05 -5.81 -3.51
CA MET A 24 -2.20 -7.20 -3.05
C MET A 24 -1.13 -8.15 -3.61
N THR A 25 -0.63 -7.88 -4.82
CA THR A 25 0.38 -8.71 -5.49
C THR A 25 1.81 -8.37 -5.08
N PHE A 26 2.04 -7.25 -4.39
CA PHE A 26 3.38 -6.75 -4.12
C PHE A 26 4.11 -7.66 -3.13
N GLY A 27 5.36 -7.98 -3.44
CA GLY A 27 6.21 -8.88 -2.63
C GLY A 27 5.82 -10.37 -2.72
N ASN A 28 4.81 -10.75 -3.52
CA ASN A 28 4.43 -12.15 -3.68
C ASN A 28 5.19 -12.79 -4.85
N LYS A 29 6.26 -13.54 -4.54
CA LYS A 29 7.11 -14.19 -5.55
C LYS A 29 6.48 -15.40 -6.24
N GLN A 30 5.41 -15.97 -5.68
CA GLN A 30 4.80 -17.19 -6.21
C GLN A 30 3.79 -16.90 -7.32
N TRP A 31 2.99 -15.84 -7.17
CA TRP A 31 1.93 -15.50 -8.13
C TRP A 31 1.76 -14.00 -8.38
N GLY A 32 2.44 -13.13 -7.63
CA GLY A 32 2.36 -11.69 -7.76
C GLY A 32 3.63 -11.09 -8.37
N SER A 33 4.11 -10.01 -7.78
CA SER A 33 5.23 -9.22 -8.28
C SER A 33 6.42 -9.31 -7.32
N THR A 34 7.63 -9.43 -7.88
CA THR A 34 8.87 -9.27 -7.08
C THR A 34 8.97 -7.85 -6.56
N ASP A 35 9.85 -7.61 -5.59
CA ASP A 35 10.11 -6.29 -5.02
C ASP A 35 10.48 -5.27 -6.12
N GLU A 36 11.29 -5.67 -7.10
CA GLU A 36 11.74 -4.82 -8.21
C GLU A 36 10.59 -4.45 -9.13
N VAL A 37 9.74 -5.43 -9.49
CA VAL A 37 8.56 -5.18 -10.34
C VAL A 37 7.54 -4.33 -9.58
N SER A 38 7.33 -4.60 -8.30
CA SER A 38 6.46 -3.82 -7.41
C SER A 38 6.92 -2.36 -7.35
N LYS A 39 8.23 -2.13 -7.25
CA LYS A 39 8.82 -0.80 -7.29
C LYS A 39 8.58 -0.10 -8.63
N GLN A 40 8.79 -0.79 -9.75
CA GLN A 40 8.55 -0.24 -11.08
C GLN A 40 7.08 0.15 -11.28
N MET A 41 6.14 -0.67 -10.81
CA MET A 41 4.70 -0.38 -10.84
C MET A 41 4.37 0.86 -10.00
N PHE A 42 4.89 0.92 -8.77
CA PHE A 42 4.73 2.08 -7.89
C PHE A 42 5.30 3.35 -8.53
N ASP A 43 6.54 3.29 -9.03
CA ASP A 43 7.21 4.43 -9.65
C ASP A 43 6.42 4.92 -10.86
N HIS A 44 5.97 4.02 -11.75
CA HIS A 44 5.17 4.38 -12.91
C HIS A 44 3.85 5.05 -12.55
N TYR A 45 3.16 4.52 -11.53
CA TYR A 45 1.90 5.10 -11.04
C TYR A 45 2.10 6.52 -10.49
N VAL A 46 3.11 6.74 -9.65
CA VAL A 46 3.40 8.05 -9.06
C VAL A 46 3.90 9.03 -10.13
N ASP A 47 4.75 8.58 -11.05
CA ASP A 47 5.27 9.42 -12.14
C ASP A 47 4.15 9.91 -13.07
N ALA A 48 3.10 9.11 -13.23
CA ALA A 48 1.89 9.49 -13.97
C ALA A 48 0.94 10.42 -13.16
N GLY A 49 1.26 10.75 -11.92
CA GLY A 49 0.48 11.63 -11.04
C GLY A 49 -0.48 10.91 -10.09
N GLY A 50 -0.39 9.57 -9.98
CA GLY A 50 -1.18 8.81 -9.01
C GLY A 50 -0.77 9.12 -7.58
N ASN A 51 -1.75 9.27 -6.69
CA ASN A 51 -1.49 9.60 -5.27
C ASN A 51 -2.23 8.73 -4.26
N PHE A 52 -3.14 7.87 -4.70
CA PHE A 52 -3.94 7.02 -3.82
C PHE A 52 -3.44 5.57 -3.88
N VAL A 53 -2.92 5.04 -2.76
CA VAL A 53 -2.35 3.68 -2.67
C VAL A 53 -3.10 2.87 -1.63
N ASP A 54 -3.47 1.64 -1.97
CA ASP A 54 -4.23 0.74 -1.11
C ASP A 54 -3.47 -0.57 -0.84
N THR A 55 -3.29 -0.89 0.44
CA THR A 55 -2.62 -2.10 0.93
C THR A 55 -3.43 -2.79 2.05
N ALA A 56 -2.86 -3.80 2.71
CA ALA A 56 -3.41 -4.45 3.90
C ALA A 56 -2.34 -5.22 4.69
N ASP A 57 -2.57 -5.39 5.99
CA ASP A 57 -1.74 -6.15 6.93
C ASP A 57 -1.43 -7.60 6.49
N VAL A 58 -2.37 -8.24 5.80
CA VAL A 58 -2.24 -9.64 5.35
C VAL A 58 -1.69 -9.80 3.94
N TYR A 59 -1.53 -8.73 3.17
CA TYR A 59 -1.02 -8.83 1.80
C TYR A 59 0.44 -9.29 1.82
N SER A 60 0.68 -10.46 1.22
CA SER A 60 1.99 -11.13 1.22
C SER A 60 2.57 -11.27 2.64
N ASN A 61 1.72 -11.56 3.64
CA ASN A 61 2.11 -11.64 5.06
C ASN A 61 2.78 -10.34 5.57
N GLY A 62 2.26 -9.18 5.15
CA GLY A 62 2.75 -7.86 5.54
C GLY A 62 3.84 -7.27 4.65
N GLU A 63 4.35 -8.06 3.70
CA GLU A 63 5.44 -7.62 2.84
C GLU A 63 5.03 -6.46 1.93
N SER A 64 3.75 -6.40 1.53
CA SER A 64 3.24 -5.29 0.73
C SER A 64 3.35 -3.95 1.46
N GLU A 65 2.98 -3.88 2.75
CA GLU A 65 3.10 -2.67 3.56
C GLU A 65 4.57 -2.25 3.75
N ARG A 66 5.46 -3.22 3.99
CA ARG A 66 6.91 -2.97 4.10
C ARG A 66 7.48 -2.33 2.83
N LEU A 67 7.10 -2.85 1.66
CA LEU A 67 7.56 -2.33 0.37
C LEU A 67 7.02 -0.93 0.09
N ILE A 68 5.73 -0.69 0.31
CA ILE A 68 5.13 0.63 0.09
C ILE A 68 5.73 1.69 1.02
N GLY A 69 5.92 1.38 2.30
CA GLY A 69 6.61 2.28 3.24
C GLY A 69 8.00 2.64 2.75
N LYS A 70 8.78 1.64 2.33
CA LYS A 70 10.12 1.85 1.75
C LYS A 70 10.09 2.73 0.49
N PHE A 71 9.17 2.47 -0.44
CA PHE A 71 9.11 3.22 -1.70
C PHE A 71 8.74 4.68 -1.49
N ILE A 72 7.81 4.97 -0.58
CA ILE A 72 7.41 6.33 -0.19
C ILE A 72 8.60 7.07 0.45
N GLU A 73 9.33 6.41 1.35
CA GLU A 73 10.54 6.96 1.99
C GLU A 73 11.65 7.24 0.98
N ASP A 74 12.00 6.25 0.14
CA ASP A 74 13.04 6.36 -0.89
C ASP A 74 12.75 7.54 -1.86
N ARG A 75 11.46 7.78 -2.17
CA ARG A 75 11.00 8.86 -3.05
C ARG A 75 10.80 10.20 -2.32
N LYS A 76 10.76 10.22 -0.98
CA LYS A 76 10.48 11.40 -0.14
C LYS A 76 9.15 12.10 -0.47
N ILE A 77 8.09 11.31 -0.66
CA ILE A 77 6.77 11.80 -1.12
C ILE A 77 5.64 11.53 -0.12
N ARG A 78 5.95 11.37 1.17
CA ARG A 78 4.94 11.00 2.19
C ARG A 78 3.73 11.95 2.20
N ASP A 79 3.97 13.25 2.10
CA ASP A 79 2.92 14.28 2.12
C ASP A 79 2.06 14.32 0.86
N SER A 80 2.58 13.75 -0.24
CA SER A 80 1.89 13.69 -1.53
C SER A 80 1.06 12.42 -1.71
N ILE A 81 1.10 11.46 -0.76
CA ILE A 81 0.44 10.16 -0.90
C ILE A 81 -0.69 10.01 0.13
N VAL A 82 -1.85 9.64 -0.38
CA VAL A 82 -2.97 9.11 0.41
C VAL A 82 -2.81 7.60 0.47
N LEU A 83 -2.43 7.09 1.64
CA LEU A 83 -2.23 5.67 1.89
C LEU A 83 -3.43 5.10 2.66
N SER A 84 -4.09 4.07 2.11
CA SER A 84 -5.09 3.27 2.82
C SER A 84 -4.56 1.88 3.12
N THR A 85 -4.92 1.37 4.30
CA THR A 85 -4.66 -0.02 4.69
C THR A 85 -5.92 -0.66 5.28
N LYS A 86 -5.86 -1.95 5.53
CA LYS A 86 -6.89 -2.77 6.16
C LYS A 86 -6.23 -3.57 7.28
N TYR A 87 -7.02 -3.88 8.29
CA TYR A 87 -6.60 -4.72 9.41
C TYR A 87 -7.73 -5.68 9.78
N SER A 88 -7.46 -6.61 10.71
CA SER A 88 -8.40 -7.57 11.34
C SER A 88 -8.62 -8.90 10.64
N PHE A 89 -8.04 -9.12 9.45
CA PHE A 89 -8.11 -10.44 8.83
C PHE A 89 -7.16 -11.41 9.55
N HIS A 90 -7.70 -12.26 10.42
CA HIS A 90 -6.94 -13.33 11.04
C HIS A 90 -6.72 -14.42 9.98
N GLN A 91 -5.54 -14.45 9.35
CA GLN A 91 -5.13 -15.67 8.66
C GLN A 91 -5.08 -16.76 9.72
N GLY A 92 -6.03 -17.69 9.66
CA GLY A 92 -6.20 -18.72 10.67
C GLY A 92 -4.89 -19.45 10.91
N VAL A 93 -4.19 -19.07 11.98
CA VAL A 93 -3.10 -19.86 12.50
C VAL A 93 -3.78 -20.98 13.27
N LEU A 94 -3.60 -22.22 12.81
CA LEU A 94 -3.70 -23.40 13.67
C LEU A 94 -2.56 -23.37 14.71
N ASP A 95 -2.41 -22.27 15.43
CA ASP A 95 -1.56 -22.18 16.59
C ASP A 95 -2.03 -21.02 17.47
N SER A 96 -2.39 -21.39 18.69
CA SER A 96 -2.91 -20.55 19.75
C SER A 96 -1.93 -19.44 20.11
N LYS A 97 -2.17 -18.22 19.59
CA LYS A 97 -1.96 -16.91 20.24
C LYS A 97 -2.29 -15.80 19.24
N PRO A 98 -3.13 -14.81 19.58
CA PRO A 98 -3.24 -13.60 18.77
C PRO A 98 -1.94 -12.81 18.89
N SER A 99 -0.96 -13.09 18.04
CA SER A 99 0.12 -12.13 17.82
C SER A 99 -0.40 -11.10 16.84
N LEU A 100 -0.39 -9.83 17.24
CA LEU A 100 -0.34 -8.73 16.27
C LEU A 100 0.77 -9.10 15.28
N SER A 101 0.42 -9.25 14.00
CA SER A 101 1.42 -9.53 12.98
C SER A 101 2.49 -8.44 13.10
N LYS A 102 3.78 -8.78 12.97
CA LYS A 102 4.85 -7.78 12.93
C LYS A 102 4.66 -6.76 11.79
N ALA A 103 3.74 -7.04 10.87
CA ALA A 103 3.27 -6.16 9.79
C ALA A 103 2.41 -4.99 10.29
N ALA A 104 1.64 -5.18 11.37
CA ALA A 104 0.88 -4.11 12.02
C ALA A 104 1.78 -3.20 12.90
N ASN A 105 3.05 -3.01 12.52
CA ASN A 105 3.92 -2.03 13.16
C ASN A 105 3.49 -0.62 12.71
N PRO A 106 2.89 0.19 13.58
CA PRO A 106 2.43 1.52 13.21
C PRO A 106 3.56 2.42 12.72
N ASN A 107 4.81 2.15 13.08
CA ASN A 107 5.95 2.97 12.64
C ASN A 107 6.24 2.89 11.12
N TRP A 108 5.56 2.02 10.38
CA TRP A 108 5.66 1.97 8.91
C TRP A 108 4.48 2.63 8.19
N ILE A 109 3.39 2.91 8.93
CA ILE A 109 2.10 3.35 8.39
C ILE A 109 1.76 4.78 8.88
N ILE A 110 2.32 5.20 10.02
CA ILE A 110 2.11 6.52 10.62
C ILE A 110 3.37 7.37 10.52
#